data_AF-A0A3L8SXT7-F1
#
_entry.id   AF-A0A3L8SXT7-F1
#
_cell.length_a   1.000
_cell.length_b   1.000
_cell.length_c   1.000
_cell.angle_alpha   90.00
_cell.angle_beta   90.00
_cell.angle_gamma   90.00
#
_symmetry.space_group_name_H-M   'P 1'
#
loop_
_entity.id
_entity.type
_entity.pdbx_description
1 polymer ?
#
loop_
_entity_poly.entity_id
_entity_poly.type
_entity_poly.pdbx_seq_one_letter_code
_entity_poly.pdbx_strand_id
1 'polypeptide(L)' 'MKVLLNNIEKYKPKMIKVASLLVKRTSRPDGYRPDYYGFEIPDLFVVGYALDYNEHFRDLNHICVINDHGKTKYRV' A
#
# COMPACT_ATOMS: atom_id res chain seq x y z
N MET A 1 -3.89 7.93 -3.04
CA MET A 1 -4.32 8.70 -1.84
C MET A 1 -4.79 10.12 -2.13
N LYS A 2 -4.05 10.95 -2.91
CA LYS A 2 -4.47 12.34 -3.23
C LYS A 2 -5.92 12.46 -3.70
N VAL A 3 -6.34 11.60 -4.63
CA VAL A 3 -7.73 11.60 -5.15
C VAL A 3 -8.77 11.35 -4.04
N LEU A 4 -8.50 10.40 -3.14
CA LEU A 4 -9.40 10.10 -2.01
C LEU A 4 -9.49 11.29 -1.05
N LEU A 5 -8.35 11.91 -0.70
CA LEU A 5 -8.31 13.10 0.14
C LEU A 5 -9.12 14.25 -0.47
N ASN A 6 -8.86 14.58 -1.73
CA ASN A 6 -9.60 15.62 -2.46
C ASN A 6 -11.12 15.33 -2.50
N ASN A 7 -11.52 14.06 -2.47
CA ASN A 7 -12.93 13.71 -2.42
C ASN A 7 -13.54 13.90 -1.02
N ILE A 8 -12.82 13.48 0.03
CA ILE A 8 -13.28 13.60 1.42
C ILE A 8 -13.32 15.08 1.86
N GLU A 9 -12.39 15.91 1.41
CA GLU A 9 -12.34 17.35 1.74
C GLU A 9 -13.62 18.10 1.34
N LYS A 10 -14.34 17.64 0.30
CA LYS A 10 -15.61 18.23 -0.15
C LYS A 10 -16.70 18.20 0.93
N TYR A 11 -16.61 17.25 1.85
CA TYR A 11 -17.55 17.09 2.95
C TYR A 11 -17.21 17.96 4.18
N LYS A 12 -16.17 18.80 4.10
CA LYS A 12 -15.75 19.76 5.14
C LYS A 12 -15.53 19.10 6.52
N PRO A 13 -14.77 17.99 6.61
CA PRO A 13 -14.41 17.44 7.92
C PRO A 13 -13.55 18.44 8.70
N LYS A 14 -13.61 18.40 10.04
CA LYS A 14 -12.76 19.24 10.90
C LYS A 14 -11.27 18.99 10.66
N MET A 15 -10.89 17.76 10.38
CA MET A 15 -9.51 17.34 10.14
C MET A 15 -9.50 16.00 9.38
N ILE A 16 -8.50 15.80 8.53
CA ILE A 16 -8.21 14.52 7.88
C ILE A 16 -6.76 14.18 8.20
N LYS A 17 -6.52 12.92 8.59
CA LYS A 17 -5.19 12.36 8.79
C LYS A 17 -5.13 10.99 8.13
N VAL A 18 -4.00 10.64 7.54
CA VAL A 18 -3.79 9.34 6.90
C VAL A 18 -2.75 8.55 7.67
N ALA A 19 -3.15 7.34 8.09
CA ALA A 19 -2.23 6.32 8.57
C ALA A 19 -2.06 5.26 7.49
N SER A 20 -0.81 4.92 7.16
CA SER A 20 -0.48 3.86 6.22
C SER A 20 0.49 2.88 6.84
N LEU A 21 0.24 1.57 6.77
CA LEU A 21 1.17 0.60 7.33
C LEU A 21 2.54 0.66 6.63
N LEU A 22 2.56 0.76 5.30
CA LEU A 22 3.75 0.68 4.46
C LEU A 22 3.84 1.88 3.50
N VAL A 23 5.02 2.49 3.42
CA VAL A 23 5.36 3.51 2.41
C VAL A 23 6.56 3.03 1.61
N LYS A 24 6.49 3.03 0.28
CA LYS A 24 7.61 2.62 -0.58
C LYS A 24 8.62 3.76 -0.76
N ARG A 25 9.92 3.43 -0.66
CA ARG A 25 11.02 4.29 -1.10
C ARG A 25 11.12 4.25 -2.61
N THR A 26 10.54 5.24 -3.28
CA THR A 26 10.64 5.39 -4.74
C THR A 26 11.64 6.50 -5.10
N SER A 27 12.33 6.34 -6.22
CA SER A 27 13.24 7.38 -6.74
C SER A 27 12.50 8.61 -7.28
N ARG A 28 11.20 8.45 -7.58
CA ARG A 28 10.30 9.51 -8.03
C ARG A 28 9.08 9.54 -7.10
N PRO A 29 9.20 10.14 -5.90
CA PRO A 29 8.05 10.30 -5.03
C PRO A 29 7.01 11.18 -5.73
N ASP A 30 5.75 10.78 -5.69
CA ASP A 30 4.64 11.55 -6.26
C ASP A 30 4.32 12.81 -5.44
N GLY A 31 5.13 13.12 -4.41
CA GLY A 31 4.97 14.26 -3.51
C GLY A 31 3.94 14.05 -2.41
N TYR A 32 3.35 12.85 -2.26
CA TYR A 32 2.45 12.53 -1.15
C TYR A 32 3.13 11.67 -0.09
N ARG A 33 3.00 12.04 1.18
CA ARG A 33 3.42 11.23 2.33
C ARG A 33 2.30 11.24 3.39
N PRO A 34 1.92 10.09 3.95
CA PRO A 34 0.89 10.02 5.00
C PRO A 34 1.40 10.65 6.31
N ASP A 35 0.49 11.15 7.15
CA ASP A 35 0.81 11.73 8.45
C ASP A 35 1.44 10.71 9.40
N TYR A 36 0.98 9.47 9.34
CA TYR A 36 1.48 8.35 10.13
C TYR A 36 1.84 7.18 9.22
N TYR A 37 3.01 6.57 9.45
CA TYR A 37 3.35 5.33 8.79
C TYR A 37 4.12 4.38 9.70
N GLY A 38 3.90 3.07 9.51
CA GLY A 38 4.58 2.03 10.29
C GLY A 38 5.98 1.77 9.79
N PHE A 39 6.11 1.40 8.51
CA PHE A 39 7.37 1.02 7.91
C PHE A 39 7.59 1.67 6.55
N GLU A 40 8.81 2.12 6.31
CA GLU A 40 9.26 2.53 4.99
C GLU A 40 10.03 1.37 4.34
N ILE A 41 9.53 0.86 3.21
CA ILE A 41 9.99 -0.37 2.56
C ILE A 41 10.69 -0.07 1.22
N PRO A 42 11.56 -0.96 0.69
CA PRO A 42 12.08 -0.85 -0.67
C PRO A 42 10.98 -0.84 -1.72
N ASP A 43 11.29 -0.38 -2.95
CA ASP A 43 10.37 -0.48 -4.08
C ASP A 43 10.28 -1.91 -4.64
N LEU A 44 9.68 -2.79 -3.84
CA LEU A 44 9.39 -4.19 -4.18
C LEU A 44 7.89 -4.43 -4.06
N PHE A 45 7.38 -5.42 -4.79
CA PHE A 45 6.00 -5.86 -4.64
C PHE A 45 5.88 -6.77 -3.41
N VAL A 46 4.94 -6.46 -2.52
CA VAL A 46 4.73 -7.18 -1.26
C VAL A 46 3.30 -7.68 -1.14
N VAL A 47 3.14 -8.82 -0.47
CA VAL A 47 1.85 -9.51 -0.21
C VAL A 47 1.76 -9.92 1.25
N GLY A 48 0.58 -10.38 1.68
CA GLY A 48 0.35 -10.80 3.06
C GLY A 48 -0.08 -9.66 3.97
N TYR A 49 -0.61 -10.01 5.13
CA TYR A 49 -1.28 -9.10 6.04
C TYR A 49 -2.37 -8.29 5.32
N ALA A 50 -3.28 -9.01 4.64
CA ALA A 50 -4.35 -8.51 3.77
C ALA A 50 -3.91 -7.83 2.45
N LEU A 51 -2.61 -7.59 2.23
CA LEU A 51 -2.10 -7.20 0.91
C LEU A 51 -2.12 -8.39 -0.03
N ASP A 52 -2.48 -8.15 -1.30
CA ASP A 52 -2.70 -9.21 -2.25
C ASP A 52 -1.84 -9.13 -3.51
N TYR A 53 -1.76 -10.27 -4.19
CA TYR A 53 -1.43 -10.35 -5.60
C TYR A 53 -2.59 -11.06 -6.31
N ASN A 54 -3.37 -10.32 -7.08
CA ASN A 54 -4.55 -10.82 -7.80
C ASN A 54 -5.49 -11.59 -6.87
N GLU A 55 -5.89 -10.97 -5.75
CA GLU A 55 -6.77 -11.55 -4.72
C GLU A 55 -6.15 -12.67 -3.86
N HIS A 56 -4.96 -13.17 -4.19
CA HIS A 56 -4.26 -14.17 -3.40
C HIS A 56 -3.37 -13.57 -2.31
N PHE A 57 -3.00 -14.41 -1.33
CA PHE A 57 -2.09 -14.11 -0.21
C PHE A 57 -2.65 -13.17 0.88
N ARG A 58 -3.93 -12.75 0.81
CA ARG A 58 -4.56 -11.91 1.85
C ARG A 58 -4.55 -12.57 3.24
N ASP A 59 -4.63 -13.89 3.25
CA ASP A 59 -4.68 -14.79 4.41
C ASP A 59 -3.29 -15.13 5.00
N LEU A 60 -2.20 -14.66 4.39
CA LEU A 60 -0.85 -14.83 4.92
C LEU A 60 -0.60 -13.85 6.08
N ASN A 61 -0.15 -14.34 7.23
CA ASN A 61 0.04 -13.51 8.44
C ASN A 61 1.16 -12.47 8.34
N HIS A 62 2.18 -12.73 7.52
CA HIS A 62 3.38 -11.89 7.41
C HIS A 62 3.43 -11.17 6.07
N ILE A 63 4.04 -9.98 6.07
CA ILE A 63 4.35 -9.25 4.84
C ILE A 63 5.57 -9.89 4.19
N CYS A 64 5.42 -10.35 2.95
CA CYS A 64 6.44 -11.09 2.21
C CYS A 64 6.62 -10.54 0.79
N VAL A 65 7.76 -10.84 0.17
CA VAL A 65 7.99 -10.61 -1.27
C VAL A 65 7.64 -11.89 -2.04
N ILE A 66 6.89 -11.74 -3.13
CA ILE A 66 6.50 -12.86 -3.98
C ILE A 66 7.64 -13.28 -4.93
N ASN A 67 7.93 -14.58 -5.01
CA ASN A 67 8.91 -15.14 -5.95
C ASN A 67 8.30 -15.32 -7.36
N ASP A 68 9.13 -15.65 -8.35
CA ASP A 68 8.67 -15.75 -9.74
C ASP A 68 7.69 -16.90 -9.97
N HIS A 69 7.84 -18.02 -9.27
CA HIS A 69 6.86 -19.11 -9.30
C HIS A 69 5.47 -18.63 -8.84
N GLY A 70 5.41 -17.89 -7.74
CA GLY A 70 4.17 -17.32 -7.22
C GLY A 70 3.53 -16.33 -8.19
N LYS A 71 4.35 -15.44 -8.80
CA LYS A 71 3.86 -14.50 -9.83
C LYS A 71 3.24 -15.24 -11.01
N THR A 72 3.90 -16.27 -11.54
CA THR A 72 3.37 -17.05 -12.66
C THR A 72 2.09 -17.79 -12.30
N LYS A 73 2.05 -18.41 -11.10
CA LYS A 73 0.92 -19.23 -10.65
C LYS A 73 -0.40 -18.43 -10.52
N TYR A 74 -0.31 -17.20 -10.06
CA TYR A 74 -1.48 -16.37 -9.74
C TYR A 74 -1.67 -15.19 -10.70
N ARG A 75 -1.06 -15.24 -11.88
CA ARG A 75 -1.19 -14.21 -12.91
C ARG A 75 -2.61 -14.23 -13.52
N VAL A 76 -3.20 -13.06 -13.72
CA VAL A 76 -4.39 -12.83 -14.55
C VAL A 76 -4.02 -12.38 -15.96
#